data_AF-A0A2M9P7Q7-F1
#
_entry.id   AF-A0A2M9P7Q7-F1
#
_cell.length_a   1.000
_cell.length_b   1.000
_cell.length_c   1.000
_cell.angle_alpha   90.00
_cell.angle_beta   90.00
_cell.angle_gamma   90.00
#
_symmetry.space_group_name_H-M   'P 1'
#
loop_
_entity.id
_entity.type
_entity.pdbx_description
1 polymer ?
#
loop_
_entity_poly.entity_id
_entity_poly.type
_entity_poly.pdbx_seq_one_letter_code
_entity_poly.pdbx_strand_id
1 'polypeptide(L)'
;PPTREPGEGEAYDISGRLPLAYATRPYERSGEEPLYRRLPVFTLDASARQAEGRIVDLKIPYEPLRRGLRGRILEVEAEVPGEAALRRADLDDPHVLIAGGYPPSISDPRFHEQMVYAVAMQTYGQFQTALGRQPAWAFDRRDEENGLNRLRLRPFGAPGEAQAWYDHDAGEVVFGHFRPTKATPSVPNREGSHVYLSL
;
A
#
# COMPACT_ATOMS: atom_id res chain seq x y z
N PRO A 1 6.24 -8.90 -57.19
CA PRO A 1 6.83 -8.87 -55.82
C PRO A 1 5.81 -8.34 -54.81
N PRO A 2 5.63 -8.98 -53.64
CA PRO A 2 4.77 -8.42 -52.61
C PRO A 2 5.33 -7.06 -52.18
N THR A 3 4.47 -6.06 -52.17
CA THR A 3 4.79 -4.70 -51.72
C THR A 3 5.07 -4.77 -50.22
N ARG A 4 6.27 -4.38 -49.79
CA ARG A 4 6.58 -4.33 -48.36
C ARG A 4 5.73 -3.26 -47.68
N GLU A 5 5.19 -3.60 -46.52
CA GLU A 5 4.42 -2.66 -45.70
C GLU A 5 5.35 -1.62 -45.06
N PRO A 6 4.87 -0.40 -44.78
CA PRO A 6 5.66 0.59 -44.04
C PRO A 6 6.16 0.03 -42.69
N GLY A 7 7.48 0.08 -42.46
CA GLY A 7 8.13 -0.48 -41.27
C GLY A 7 8.62 -1.92 -41.40
N GLU A 8 8.34 -2.60 -42.51
CA GLU A 8 8.81 -3.97 -42.75
C GLU A 8 10.33 -4.03 -42.98
N GLY A 9 11.05 -4.53 -41.98
CA GLY A 9 12.52 -4.63 -41.99
C GLY A 9 13.23 -3.49 -41.23
N GLU A 10 12.48 -2.58 -40.61
CA GLU A 10 13.03 -1.58 -39.69
C GLU A 10 13.14 -2.16 -38.28
N ALA A 11 14.24 -1.84 -37.59
CA ALA A 11 14.41 -2.20 -36.19
C ALA A 11 13.65 -1.20 -35.30
N TYR A 12 12.80 -1.71 -34.41
CA TYR A 12 12.08 -0.88 -33.45
C TYR A 12 12.84 -0.81 -32.12
N ASP A 13 12.89 0.38 -31.53
CA ASP A 13 13.44 0.57 -30.20
C ASP A 13 12.38 0.29 -29.14
N ILE A 14 12.69 -0.62 -28.21
CA ILE A 14 11.81 -0.94 -27.11
C ILE A 14 11.97 0.13 -26.03
N SER A 15 10.87 0.78 -25.65
CA SER A 15 10.87 1.76 -24.57
C SER A 15 11.42 1.17 -23.26
N GLY A 16 12.27 1.93 -22.56
CA GLY A 16 12.73 1.59 -21.21
C GLY A 16 11.62 1.44 -20.17
N ARG A 17 10.37 1.80 -20.50
CA ARG A 17 9.19 1.53 -19.66
C ARG A 17 8.72 0.08 -19.72
N LEU A 18 9.08 -0.69 -20.75
CA LEU A 18 8.64 -2.08 -20.88
C LEU A 18 9.24 -2.98 -19.79
N PRO A 19 10.54 -2.92 -19.47
CA PRO A 19 11.10 -3.65 -18.32
C PRO A 19 10.44 -3.27 -16.99
N LEU A 20 10.13 -1.99 -16.78
CA LEU A 20 9.45 -1.53 -15.57
C LEU A 20 8.02 -2.07 -15.46
N ALA A 21 7.30 -2.14 -16.58
CA ALA A 21 5.99 -2.77 -16.64
C ALA A 21 6.05 -4.26 -16.31
N TYR A 22 7.05 -4.98 -16.84
CA TYR A 22 7.26 -6.39 -16.51
C TYR A 22 7.58 -6.61 -15.03
N ALA A 23 8.37 -5.71 -14.43
CA ALA A 23 8.70 -5.75 -13.01
C ALA A 23 7.54 -5.35 -12.09
N THR A 24 6.53 -4.64 -12.61
CA THR A 24 5.34 -4.17 -11.85
C THR A 24 4.10 -5.02 -12.18
N ARG A 25 4.26 -6.34 -12.22
CA ARG A 25 3.14 -7.26 -12.52
C ARG A 25 2.42 -7.68 -11.25
N PRO A 26 1.07 -7.62 -11.20
CA PRO A 26 0.29 -8.16 -10.11
C PRO A 26 0.52 -9.67 -9.93
N TYR A 27 0.12 -10.19 -8.78
CA TYR A 27 0.08 -11.63 -8.59
C TYR A 27 -0.93 -12.29 -9.54
N GLU A 28 -0.49 -13.34 -10.23
CA GLU A 28 -1.38 -14.21 -11.00
C GLU A 28 -1.80 -15.38 -10.12
N ARG A 29 -3.06 -15.35 -9.69
CA ARG A 29 -3.67 -16.37 -8.85
C ARG A 29 -3.79 -17.71 -9.59
N SER A 30 -3.45 -18.80 -8.91
CA SER A 30 -3.74 -20.17 -9.32
C SER A 30 -5.22 -20.55 -9.08
N GLY A 31 -5.70 -21.65 -9.67
CA GLY A 31 -7.12 -21.98 -9.68
C GLY A 31 -7.77 -22.13 -8.29
N GLU A 32 -7.04 -22.67 -7.31
CA GLU A 32 -7.58 -23.05 -6.00
C GLU A 32 -7.50 -21.94 -4.93
N GLU A 33 -6.72 -20.88 -5.18
CA GLU A 33 -6.56 -19.79 -4.20
C GLU A 33 -7.83 -18.92 -4.10
N PRO A 34 -8.08 -18.20 -3.01
CA PRO A 34 -9.20 -17.27 -2.91
C PRO A 34 -9.12 -16.14 -3.95
N LEU A 35 -10.26 -15.62 -4.42
CA LEU A 35 -10.25 -14.43 -5.30
C LEU A 35 -9.84 -13.17 -4.54
N TYR A 36 -10.32 -13.02 -3.31
CA TYR A 36 -10.14 -11.84 -2.48
C TYR A 36 -9.91 -12.22 -1.03
N ARG A 37 -9.12 -11.42 -0.32
CA ARG A 37 -9.12 -11.34 1.14
C ARG A 37 -9.90 -10.10 1.58
N ARG A 38 -10.69 -10.22 2.64
CA ARG A 38 -11.41 -9.09 3.24
C ARG A 38 -10.53 -8.48 4.31
N LEU A 39 -10.35 -7.17 4.29
CA LEU A 39 -9.58 -6.45 5.29
C LEU A 39 -10.40 -5.28 5.83
N PRO A 40 -10.61 -5.19 7.16
CA PRO A 40 -11.30 -4.05 7.75
C PRO A 40 -10.40 -2.80 7.68
N VAL A 41 -11.01 -1.67 7.37
CA VAL A 41 -10.38 -0.35 7.28
C VAL A 41 -11.26 0.71 7.97
N PHE A 42 -10.67 1.82 8.41
CA PHE A 42 -11.45 3.00 8.76
C PHE A 42 -11.93 3.72 7.48
N THR A 43 -13.14 4.28 7.51
CA THR A 43 -13.70 5.04 6.36
C THR A 43 -13.76 6.55 6.59
N LEU A 44 -13.49 6.98 7.82
CA LEU A 44 -13.37 8.38 8.21
C LEU A 44 -12.07 8.51 9.01
N ASP A 45 -11.47 9.70 8.96
CA ASP A 45 -10.29 10.05 9.76
C ASP A 45 -10.54 9.71 11.23
N ALA A 46 -9.68 8.85 11.77
CA ALA A 46 -9.75 8.36 13.14
C ALA A 46 -9.67 9.48 14.19
N SER A 47 -9.25 10.69 13.82
CA SER A 47 -9.17 11.85 14.70
C SER A 47 -10.54 12.48 15.01
N ALA A 48 -11.51 12.39 14.08
CA ALA A 48 -12.82 13.01 14.23
C ALA A 48 -13.60 12.37 15.40
N ARG A 49 -14.21 13.21 16.24
CA ARG A 49 -14.73 12.94 17.61
C ARG A 49 -15.79 11.82 17.80
N GLN A 50 -15.95 10.89 16.87
CA GLN A 50 -16.74 9.67 17.01
C GLN A 50 -16.10 8.51 16.25
N ALA A 51 -14.86 8.13 16.57
CA ALA A 51 -14.22 6.93 16.02
C ALA A 51 -14.86 5.61 16.52
N GLU A 52 -16.09 5.67 17.06
CA GLU A 52 -17.05 4.59 16.90
C GLU A 52 -17.52 4.55 15.44
N GLY A 53 -16.78 3.79 14.64
CA GLY A 53 -17.39 2.91 13.66
C GLY A 53 -18.01 3.55 12.44
N ARG A 54 -17.16 3.88 11.45
CA ARG A 54 -17.46 3.42 10.10
C ARG A 54 -16.30 2.58 9.61
N ILE A 55 -16.26 1.34 10.10
CA ILE A 55 -15.39 0.30 9.60
C ILE A 55 -16.05 -0.28 8.35
N VAL A 56 -15.28 -0.50 7.29
CA VAL A 56 -15.74 -1.26 6.13
C VAL A 56 -14.73 -2.34 5.82
N ASP A 57 -15.23 -3.47 5.31
CA ASP A 57 -14.36 -4.52 4.78
C ASP A 57 -14.09 -4.25 3.29
N LEU A 58 -12.83 -4.00 2.95
CA LEU A 58 -12.40 -3.93 1.55
C LEU A 58 -12.12 -5.33 1.01
N LYS A 59 -12.56 -5.61 -0.21
CA LYS A 59 -12.24 -6.84 -0.94
C LYS A 59 -10.94 -6.62 -1.72
N ILE A 60 -9.83 -7.06 -1.15
CA ILE A 60 -8.50 -6.92 -1.75
C ILE A 60 -8.18 -8.19 -2.54
N PRO A 61 -7.74 -8.10 -3.81
CA PRO A 61 -7.29 -9.25 -4.58
C PRO A 61 -6.29 -10.08 -3.76
N TYR A 62 -6.51 -11.39 -3.72
CA TYR A 62 -5.63 -12.26 -2.96
C TYR A 62 -4.26 -12.35 -3.65
N GLU A 63 -3.20 -12.20 -2.85
CA GLU A 63 -1.84 -12.58 -3.18
C GLU A 63 -1.15 -13.08 -1.90
N PRO A 64 -0.18 -14.00 -1.97
CA PRO A 64 0.63 -14.36 -0.82
C PRO A 64 1.51 -13.18 -0.39
N LEU A 65 1.51 -12.86 0.90
CA LEU A 65 2.22 -11.73 1.48
C LEU A 65 3.28 -12.22 2.46
N ARG A 66 4.51 -11.72 2.29
CA ARG A 66 5.50 -11.86 3.35
C ARG A 66 5.14 -10.92 4.51
N ARG A 67 5.57 -11.29 5.72
CA ARG A 67 5.48 -10.44 6.92
C ARG A 67 5.95 -9.02 6.63
N GLY A 68 5.20 -8.03 7.10
CA GLY A 68 5.34 -6.63 6.75
C GLY A 68 4.58 -6.23 5.48
N LEU A 69 3.62 -7.05 5.04
CA LEU A 69 2.73 -6.81 3.88
C LEU A 69 3.49 -6.48 2.60
N ARG A 70 4.44 -7.35 2.26
CA ARG A 70 5.20 -7.26 1.01
C ARG A 70 4.53 -8.13 -0.05
N GLY A 71 3.82 -7.49 -0.97
CA GLY A 71 3.17 -8.12 -2.12
C GLY A 71 3.99 -7.99 -3.40
N ARG A 72 3.33 -7.99 -4.56
CA ARG A 72 3.95 -7.84 -5.89
C ARG A 72 4.02 -6.39 -6.36
N ILE A 73 3.00 -5.60 -6.03
CA ILE A 73 2.83 -4.22 -6.48
C ILE A 73 3.21 -3.22 -5.39
N LEU A 74 2.89 -3.56 -4.15
CA LEU A 74 3.05 -2.71 -2.98
C LEU A 74 3.86 -3.43 -1.90
N GLU A 75 4.52 -2.64 -1.07
CA GLU A 75 5.06 -3.12 0.21
C GLU A 75 4.89 -2.08 1.30
N VAL A 76 4.89 -2.54 2.56
CA VAL A 76 4.79 -1.65 3.72
C VAL A 76 6.09 -1.68 4.52
N GLU A 77 6.56 -0.50 4.91
CA GLU A 77 7.72 -0.32 5.79
C GLU A 77 7.29 0.50 7.02
N ALA A 78 6.89 -0.21 8.07
CA ALA A 78 6.44 0.37 9.34
C ALA A 78 7.62 0.58 10.31
N GLU A 79 8.56 1.42 9.91
CA GLU A 79 9.64 1.91 10.78
C GLU A 79 9.36 3.36 11.19
N VAL A 80 9.57 3.65 12.47
CA VAL A 80 9.60 5.03 12.99
C VAL A 80 11.08 5.42 13.11
N PRO A 81 11.55 6.46 12.41
CA PRO A 81 12.96 6.87 12.46
C PRO A 81 13.41 7.16 13.90
N GLY A 82 14.45 6.44 14.36
CA GLY A 82 15.04 6.61 15.69
C GLY A 82 14.33 5.87 16.83
N GLU A 83 13.32 5.04 16.55
CA GLU A 83 12.64 4.23 17.56
C GLU A 83 12.85 2.71 17.35
N ALA A 84 12.44 1.93 18.35
CA ALA A 84 12.51 0.47 18.29
C ALA A 84 11.56 -0.11 17.24
N ALA A 85 11.91 -1.29 16.71
CA ALA A 85 11.12 -1.96 15.69
C ALA A 85 9.68 -2.26 16.17
N LEU A 86 8.70 -1.86 15.35
CA LEU A 86 7.30 -2.12 15.60
C LEU A 86 6.93 -3.58 15.29
N ARG A 87 5.88 -4.07 15.96
CA ARG A 87 5.32 -5.39 15.67
C ARG A 87 4.71 -5.36 14.26
N ARG A 88 5.23 -6.23 13.38
CA ARG A 88 4.85 -6.28 11.98
C ARG A 88 3.59 -7.10 11.70
N ALA A 89 2.79 -6.64 10.74
CA ALA A 89 1.62 -7.34 10.23
C ALA A 89 2.02 -8.59 9.43
N ASP A 90 1.24 -9.66 9.59
CA ASP A 90 1.34 -10.91 8.84
C ASP A 90 -0.09 -11.38 8.52
N LEU A 91 -0.55 -11.08 7.30
CA LEU A 91 -1.90 -11.42 6.88
C LEU A 91 -2.04 -12.87 6.41
N ASP A 92 -0.94 -13.63 6.32
CA ASP A 92 -0.95 -15.05 5.97
C ASP A 92 -0.76 -15.95 7.20
N ASP A 93 -0.59 -15.36 8.39
CA ASP A 93 -0.71 -16.08 9.65
C ASP A 93 -2.12 -16.72 9.78
N PRO A 94 -2.22 -18.04 10.10
CA PRO A 94 -3.50 -18.73 10.15
C PRO A 94 -4.54 -18.08 11.08
N HIS A 95 -4.11 -17.52 12.22
CA HIS A 95 -5.03 -16.86 13.15
C HIS A 95 -5.55 -15.54 12.59
N VAL A 96 -4.71 -14.81 11.85
CA VAL A 96 -5.08 -13.55 11.20
C VAL A 96 -5.99 -13.81 10.00
N LEU A 97 -5.73 -14.86 9.21
CA LEU A 97 -6.59 -15.29 8.11
C LEU A 97 -7.99 -15.67 8.60
N ILE A 98 -8.09 -16.48 9.66
CA ILE A 98 -9.37 -16.88 10.27
C ILE A 98 -10.14 -15.65 10.78
N ALA A 99 -9.44 -14.67 11.34
CA ALA A 99 -10.04 -13.44 11.84
C ALA A 99 -10.45 -12.45 10.73
N GLY A 100 -10.00 -12.63 9.49
CA GLY A 100 -10.22 -11.68 8.40
C GLY A 100 -9.37 -10.41 8.53
N GLY A 101 -8.15 -10.54 9.06
CA GLY A 101 -7.21 -9.42 9.27
C GLY A 101 -7.12 -8.96 10.72
N TYR A 102 -6.41 -7.85 10.93
CA TYR A 102 -6.28 -7.18 12.21
C TYR A 102 -7.53 -6.35 12.54
N PRO A 103 -8.03 -6.41 13.78
CA PRO A 103 -9.15 -5.58 14.19
C PRO A 103 -8.77 -4.09 14.16
N PRO A 104 -9.71 -3.20 13.80
CA PRO A 104 -9.47 -1.76 13.79
C PRO A 104 -8.93 -1.22 15.11
N SER A 105 -7.78 -0.57 15.03
CA SER A 105 -7.07 -0.06 16.21
C SER A 105 -6.14 1.09 15.83
N ILE A 106 -6.22 2.18 16.59
CA ILE A 106 -5.33 3.35 16.45
C ILE A 106 -3.96 3.08 17.11
N SER A 107 -3.87 2.08 18.01
CA SER A 107 -2.67 1.81 18.79
C SER A 107 -1.89 0.57 18.33
N ASP A 108 -2.48 -0.29 17.49
CA ASP A 108 -1.80 -1.49 16.98
C ASP A 108 -1.13 -1.19 15.63
N PRO A 109 0.21 -1.10 15.54
CA PRO A 109 0.90 -0.76 14.30
C PRO A 109 0.60 -1.72 13.15
N ARG A 110 0.23 -2.97 13.45
CA ARG A 110 -0.18 -3.96 12.45
C ARG A 110 -1.45 -3.53 11.70
N PHE A 111 -2.37 -2.84 12.39
CA PHE A 111 -3.57 -2.32 11.77
C PHE A 111 -3.24 -1.14 10.84
N HIS A 112 -2.28 -0.26 11.19
CA HIS A 112 -1.83 0.79 10.27
C HIS A 112 -1.21 0.21 9.00
N GLU A 113 -0.41 -0.86 9.12
CA GLU A 113 0.12 -1.56 7.96
C GLU A 113 -1.02 -2.09 7.09
N GLN A 114 -1.99 -2.79 7.69
CA GLN A 114 -3.17 -3.30 6.98
C GLN A 114 -3.97 -2.20 6.30
N MET A 115 -4.24 -1.10 7.02
CA MET A 115 -5.03 0.03 6.56
C MET A 115 -4.42 0.62 5.29
N VAL A 116 -3.14 1.01 5.36
CA VAL A 116 -2.45 1.63 4.24
C VAL A 116 -2.30 0.66 3.07
N TYR A 117 -2.01 -0.61 3.33
CA TYR A 117 -1.96 -1.64 2.29
C TYR A 117 -3.30 -1.83 1.58
N ALA A 118 -4.38 -2.00 2.34
CA ALA A 118 -5.71 -2.29 1.80
C ALA A 118 -6.24 -1.11 0.95
N VAL A 119 -6.12 0.11 1.46
CA VAL A 119 -6.55 1.32 0.73
C VAL A 119 -5.72 1.53 -0.54
N ALA A 120 -4.40 1.32 -0.47
CA ALA A 120 -3.53 1.46 -1.63
C ALA A 120 -3.78 0.37 -2.69
N MET A 121 -3.98 -0.90 -2.31
CA MET A 121 -4.36 -1.96 -3.25
C MET A 121 -5.74 -1.72 -3.87
N GLN A 122 -6.71 -1.24 -3.09
CA GLN A 122 -8.01 -0.87 -3.61
C GLN A 122 -7.90 0.26 -4.64
N THR A 123 -7.08 1.27 -4.36
CA THR A 123 -6.79 2.38 -5.28
C THR A 123 -6.11 1.87 -6.56
N TYR A 124 -5.12 1.01 -6.46
CA TYR A 124 -4.46 0.38 -7.62
C TYR A 124 -5.48 -0.38 -8.50
N GLY A 125 -6.38 -1.15 -7.90
CA GLY A 125 -7.44 -1.86 -8.62
C GLY A 125 -8.41 -0.93 -9.36
N GLN A 126 -8.70 0.26 -8.81
CA GLN A 126 -9.51 1.27 -9.51
C GLN A 126 -8.78 1.79 -10.75
N PHE A 127 -7.48 2.07 -10.66
CA PHE A 127 -6.68 2.47 -11.83
C PHE A 127 -6.59 1.37 -12.88
N GLN A 128 -6.40 0.11 -12.46
CA GLN A 128 -6.39 -1.02 -13.39
C GLN A 128 -7.71 -1.13 -14.17
N THR A 129 -8.84 -0.97 -13.46
CA THR A 129 -10.18 -1.00 -14.05
C THR A 129 -10.38 0.16 -15.03
N ALA A 130 -10.04 1.38 -14.62
CA ALA A 130 -10.24 2.59 -15.44
C ALA A 130 -9.35 2.61 -16.69
N LEU A 131 -8.11 2.11 -16.59
CA LEU A 131 -7.14 2.12 -17.69
C LEU A 131 -7.24 0.89 -18.61
N GLY A 132 -7.92 -0.18 -18.18
CA GLY A 132 -7.99 -1.45 -18.92
C GLY A 132 -6.65 -2.19 -19.06
N ARG A 133 -5.66 -1.83 -18.25
CA ARG A 133 -4.31 -2.42 -18.25
C ARG A 133 -3.69 -2.37 -16.86
N GLN A 134 -2.60 -3.10 -16.65
CA GLN A 134 -1.84 -3.05 -15.41
C GLN A 134 -1.02 -1.74 -15.34
N PRO A 135 -1.28 -0.85 -14.35
CA PRO A 135 -0.43 0.32 -14.13
C PRO A 135 0.96 -0.14 -13.69
N ALA A 136 1.98 0.49 -14.26
CA ALA A 136 3.37 0.27 -13.91
C ALA A 136 3.94 1.50 -13.20
N TRP A 137 4.84 1.29 -12.26
CA TRP A 137 5.53 2.38 -11.58
C TRP A 137 6.55 3.05 -12.52
N ALA A 138 6.69 4.37 -12.39
CA ALA A 138 7.56 5.18 -13.24
C ALA A 138 9.00 5.28 -12.72
N PHE A 139 9.26 4.81 -11.49
CA PHE A 139 10.57 4.70 -10.87
C PHE A 139 11.13 3.29 -11.01
N ASP A 140 12.45 3.13 -10.87
CA ASP A 140 13.13 1.83 -10.84
C ASP A 140 13.64 1.53 -9.43
N ARG A 141 12.83 0.83 -8.65
CA ARG A 141 13.18 0.35 -7.30
C ARG A 141 13.02 -1.17 -7.25
N ARG A 142 13.60 -1.85 -8.24
CA ARG A 142 13.53 -3.31 -8.32
C ARG A 142 14.26 -3.94 -7.13
N ASP A 143 13.56 -4.86 -6.49
CA ASP A 143 14.09 -5.71 -5.42
C ASP A 143 15.17 -6.64 -5.97
N GLU A 144 16.32 -6.71 -5.28
CA GLU A 144 17.49 -7.48 -5.74
C GLU A 144 17.22 -9.00 -5.75
N GLU A 145 16.34 -9.50 -4.88
CA GLU A 145 16.06 -10.93 -4.73
C GLU A 145 15.16 -11.45 -5.87
N ASN A 146 14.13 -10.68 -6.23
CA ASN A 146 13.07 -11.14 -7.13
C ASN A 146 12.80 -10.24 -8.34
N GLY A 147 13.50 -9.11 -8.46
CA GLY A 147 13.40 -8.18 -9.57
C GLY A 147 12.07 -7.43 -9.67
N LEU A 148 11.18 -7.53 -8.67
CA LEU A 148 9.88 -6.87 -8.67
C LEU A 148 10.03 -5.40 -8.26
N ASN A 149 9.27 -4.53 -8.91
CA ASN A 149 9.26 -3.09 -8.65
C ASN A 149 8.00 -2.74 -7.85
N ARG A 150 8.18 -2.22 -6.63
CA ARG A 150 7.09 -1.99 -5.67
C ARG A 150 7.06 -0.55 -5.19
N LEU A 151 5.86 -0.01 -5.05
CA LEU A 151 5.65 1.22 -4.29
C LEU A 151 5.72 0.90 -2.81
N ARG A 152 6.64 1.56 -2.09
CA ARG A 152 6.75 1.43 -0.63
C ARG A 152 5.78 2.39 0.05
N LEU A 153 5.11 1.90 1.07
CA LEU A 153 4.21 2.67 1.91
C LEU A 153 4.81 2.77 3.31
N ARG A 154 5.03 3.99 3.81
CA ARG A 154 5.63 4.26 5.12
C ARG A 154 4.60 4.86 6.08
N PRO A 155 3.76 4.04 6.76
CA PRO A 155 2.67 4.53 7.62
C PRO A 155 3.13 5.42 8.78
N PHE A 156 4.42 5.33 9.15
CA PHE A 156 5.03 6.07 10.26
C PHE A 156 6.30 6.83 9.85
N GLY A 157 6.51 7.04 8.55
CA GLY A 157 7.81 7.49 8.04
C GLY A 157 8.19 8.92 8.43
N ALA A 158 7.24 9.75 8.84
CA ALA A 158 7.47 11.16 9.12
C ALA A 158 6.95 11.58 10.53
N PRO A 159 7.74 11.36 11.59
CA PRO A 159 7.38 11.78 12.94
C PRO A 159 7.37 13.31 13.05
N GLY A 160 6.30 13.86 13.64
CA GLY A 160 6.09 15.30 13.80
C GLY A 160 5.39 15.98 12.63
N GLU A 161 5.21 15.28 11.51
CA GLU A 161 4.60 15.85 10.30
C GLU A 161 3.08 15.67 10.26
N ALA A 162 2.38 16.74 9.89
CA ALA A 162 0.92 16.75 9.69
C ALA A 162 0.52 16.64 8.20
N GLN A 163 1.37 15.99 7.40
CA GLN A 163 1.17 15.79 5.96
C GLN A 163 1.64 14.41 5.50
N ALA A 164 1.19 14.00 4.33
CA ALA A 164 1.68 12.83 3.61
C ALA A 164 2.13 13.25 2.21
N TRP A 165 3.15 12.59 1.66
CA TRP A 165 3.66 12.92 0.33
C TRP A 165 4.12 11.68 -0.43
N TYR A 166 4.21 11.83 -1.75
CA TYR A 166 4.83 10.86 -2.63
C TYR A 166 6.24 11.35 -2.99
N ASP A 167 7.23 10.50 -2.76
CA ASP A 167 8.60 10.69 -3.24
C ASP A 167 8.82 9.80 -4.47
N HIS A 168 8.99 10.45 -5.63
CA HIS A 168 9.17 9.75 -6.90
C HIS A 168 10.49 9.00 -6.96
N ASP A 169 11.58 9.61 -6.48
CA ASP A 169 12.92 9.09 -6.66
C ASP A 169 13.18 7.94 -5.68
N ALA A 170 12.61 8.01 -4.48
CA ALA A 170 12.62 6.92 -3.52
C ALA A 170 11.52 5.87 -3.78
N GLY A 171 10.55 6.14 -4.66
CA GLY A 171 9.46 5.22 -4.99
C GLY A 171 8.59 4.88 -3.77
N GLU A 172 8.25 5.89 -2.97
CA GLU A 172 7.55 5.69 -1.70
C GLU A 172 6.47 6.75 -1.41
N VAL A 173 5.45 6.35 -0.66
CA VAL A 173 4.47 7.24 -0.04
C VAL A 173 4.74 7.30 1.45
N VAL A 174 5.00 8.49 1.96
CA VAL A 174 5.36 8.73 3.36
C VAL A 174 4.19 9.36 4.08
N PHE A 175 3.79 8.76 5.20
CA PHE A 175 2.70 9.27 6.05
C PHE A 175 3.26 9.90 7.31
N GLY A 176 2.80 11.13 7.57
CA GLY A 176 3.06 11.86 8.80
C GLY A 176 2.27 11.33 9.99
N HIS A 177 2.85 11.51 11.17
CA HIS A 177 2.15 11.35 12.43
C HIS A 177 2.66 12.35 13.45
N PHE A 178 1.76 12.96 14.23
CA PHE A 178 2.11 14.07 15.10
C PHE A 178 1.27 14.08 16.37
N ARG A 179 1.77 14.79 17.39
CA ARG A 179 1.01 15.10 18.60
C ARG A 179 0.30 16.44 18.41
N PRO A 180 -1.04 16.51 18.53
CA PRO A 180 -1.76 17.76 18.43
C PRO A 180 -1.41 18.68 19.61
N THR A 181 -0.98 19.90 19.32
CA THR A 181 -0.62 20.91 20.34
C THR A 181 -1.82 21.71 20.84
N LYS A 182 -2.93 21.72 20.10
CA LYS A 182 -4.21 22.35 20.47
C LYS A 182 -5.36 21.42 20.12
N ALA A 183 -6.40 21.39 20.96
CA ALA A 183 -7.60 20.66 20.64
C ALA A 183 -8.38 21.39 19.54
N THR A 184 -8.68 20.70 18.46
CA THR A 184 -9.66 21.13 17.45
C THR A 184 -10.96 20.32 17.63
N PRO A 185 -12.08 20.77 17.02
CA PRO A 185 -13.30 19.97 16.98
C PRO A 185 -13.08 18.57 16.37
N SER A 186 -12.11 18.46 15.46
CA SER A 186 -11.71 17.25 14.76
C SER A 186 -10.52 16.51 15.37
N VAL A 187 -9.82 17.05 16.36
CA VAL A 187 -8.67 16.37 17.02
C VAL A 187 -8.67 16.70 18.51
N PRO A 188 -8.96 15.75 19.41
CA PRO A 188 -8.79 15.97 20.84
C PRO A 188 -7.29 16.10 21.17
N ASN A 189 -6.93 17.11 21.96
CA ASN A 189 -5.61 17.20 22.57
C ASN A 189 -5.68 16.54 23.96
N ARG A 190 -5.39 15.24 24.02
CA ARG A 190 -5.22 14.50 25.27
C ARG A 190 -3.74 14.18 25.45
N GLU A 191 -3.28 14.13 26.69
CA GLU A 191 -1.91 13.71 26.99
C GLU A 191 -1.67 12.30 26.41
N GLY A 192 -0.72 12.18 25.48
CA GLY A 192 -0.42 10.93 24.77
C GLY A 192 -1.22 10.65 23.50
N SER A 193 -2.12 11.53 23.04
CA SER A 193 -2.82 11.32 21.76
C SER A 193 -1.90 11.61 20.56
N HIS A 194 -1.84 10.68 19.62
CA HIS A 194 -1.19 10.87 18.32
C HIS A 194 -2.24 10.83 17.21
N VAL A 195 -2.05 11.67 16.20
CA VAL A 195 -2.77 11.60 14.92
C VAL A 195 -1.86 10.91 13.93
N TYR A 196 -2.41 9.95 13.20
CA TYR A 196 -1.70 9.21 12.16
C TYR A 196 -2.43 9.41 10.84
N LEU A 197 -1.75 9.94 9.83
CA LEU A 197 -2.33 10.13 8.50
C LEU A 197 -2.45 8.83 7.70
N SER A 198 -1.94 7.74 8.26
CA SER A 198 -2.10 6.38 7.74
C SER A 198 -3.44 5.73 8.11
N LEU A 199 -4.28 6.41 8.90
CA LEU A 199 -5.58 5.92 9.40
C LEU A 199 -6.76 6.77 8.94
#